data_AF-A0A9D5IDH1-F1
#
_entry.id   AF-A0A9D5IDH1-F1
#
_cell.length_a   1.000
_cell.length_b   1.000
_cell.length_c   1.000
_cell.angle_alpha   90.00
_cell.angle_beta   90.00
_cell.angle_gamma   90.00
#
_symmetry.space_group_name_H-M   'P 1'
#
loop_
_entity.id
_entity.type
_entity.pdbx_description
1 polymer ?
#
loop_
_entity_poly.entity_id
_entity_poly.type
_entity_poly.pdbx_seq_one_letter_code
_entity_poly.pdbx_strand_id
1 'polypeptide(L)'
;MRGAGLLVLGVMLAPGLLACGGATLFPEPAPCVAPTAVPTTRSPSSQYFASVRRSVEQIATLREQLRASYPGDKFSRTSQFRLDFAAYADNTACVAQALMDIEPTTAAFEPYDADLDAALQALIEHTAAGREAVRKRNVSDYRAWYQGVDSKIDAVKTASNASRPR
;
A
#
# COMPACT_ATOMS: atom_id res chain seq x y z
N MET A 1 18.35 0.83 63.01
CA MET A 1 17.71 2.06 62.52
C MET A 1 17.66 2.00 61.01
N ARG A 2 16.45 2.15 60.43
CA ARG A 2 16.11 2.55 59.03
C ARG A 2 16.99 1.99 57.90
N GLY A 3 16.52 1.24 56.92
CA GLY A 3 15.18 1.04 56.39
C GLY A 3 15.37 0.55 54.95
N ALA A 4 14.56 -0.42 54.54
CA ALA A 4 14.55 -1.03 53.21
C ALA A 4 14.21 -0.03 52.09
N GLY A 5 14.69 -0.30 50.87
CA GLY A 5 14.36 0.48 49.69
C GLY A 5 14.81 -0.20 48.40
N LEU A 6 14.24 -1.38 48.11
CA LEU A 6 14.25 -2.01 46.79
C LEU A 6 13.45 -1.11 45.84
N LEU A 7 14.08 -0.59 44.78
CA LEU A 7 13.37 0.07 43.67
C LEU A 7 13.21 -0.94 42.53
N VAL A 8 12.01 -1.51 42.45
CA VAL A 8 11.45 -2.19 41.27
C VAL A 8 10.73 -1.13 40.45
N LEU A 9 11.09 -0.94 39.18
CA LEU A 9 10.31 -0.22 38.17
C LEU A 9 10.92 -0.57 36.80
N GLY A 10 10.24 -1.09 35.79
CA GLY A 10 8.89 -1.58 35.64
C GLY A 10 8.86 -2.25 34.26
N VAL A 11 8.48 -3.53 34.21
CA VAL A 11 8.15 -4.21 32.96
C VAL A 11 6.88 -3.53 32.44
N MET A 12 6.98 -2.73 31.39
CA MET A 12 5.78 -2.30 30.66
C MET A 12 5.26 -3.52 29.88
N LEU A 13 4.34 -4.22 30.53
CA LEU A 13 3.31 -5.02 29.90
C LEU A 13 2.54 -4.11 28.95
N ALA A 14 2.72 -4.31 27.65
CA ALA A 14 1.74 -3.84 26.68
C ALA A 14 0.43 -4.62 26.92
N PRO A 15 -0.74 -3.96 26.91
CA PRO A 15 -2.01 -4.60 27.22
C PRO A 15 -2.32 -5.67 26.17
N GLY A 16 -2.66 -6.87 26.66
CA GLY A 16 -3.21 -7.92 25.84
C GLY A 16 -4.51 -7.47 25.17
N LEU A 17 -4.51 -7.48 23.84
CA LEU A 17 -5.73 -7.64 23.07
C LEU A 17 -6.14 -9.11 23.14
N LEU A 18 -6.67 -9.52 24.29
CA LEU A 18 -7.55 -10.68 24.37
C LEU A 18 -8.91 -10.26 23.81
N ALA A 19 -9.06 -10.38 22.49
CA ALA A 19 -10.35 -10.46 21.83
C ALA A 19 -10.60 -11.92 21.42
N CYS A 20 -10.96 -12.76 22.39
CA CYS A 20 -11.62 -14.03 22.12
C CYS A 20 -13.12 -13.76 21.89
N GLY A 21 -13.54 -13.77 20.63
CA GLY A 21 -14.94 -13.66 20.24
C GLY A 21 -15.07 -13.95 18.75
N GLY A 22 -15.48 -15.17 18.42
CA GLY A 22 -15.54 -15.68 17.06
C GLY A 22 -16.41 -14.83 16.14
N ALA A 23 -15.77 -14.10 15.25
CA ALA A 23 -16.31 -13.77 13.96
C ALA A 23 -15.15 -13.77 12.95
N THR A 24 -15.33 -14.54 11.90
CA THR A 24 -14.49 -14.66 10.70
C THR A 24 -14.46 -13.37 9.88
N LEU A 25 -14.25 -12.22 10.52
CA LEU A 25 -14.33 -10.90 9.90
C LEU A 25 -13.03 -10.61 9.18
N PHE A 26 -13.17 -10.22 7.92
CA PHE A 26 -12.07 -9.72 7.12
C PHE A 26 -11.67 -8.33 7.66
N PRO A 27 -10.38 -7.97 7.72
CA PRO A 27 -9.97 -6.67 8.25
C PRO A 27 -10.66 -5.52 7.52
N GLU A 28 -11.08 -4.50 8.26
CA GLU A 28 -11.48 -3.22 7.68
C GLU A 28 -10.26 -2.52 7.07
N PRO A 29 -10.43 -1.65 6.05
CA PRO A 29 -9.33 -0.89 5.48
C PRO A 29 -8.61 -0.06 6.55
N ALA A 30 -7.29 -0.21 6.65
CA ALA A 30 -6.49 0.63 7.54
C ALA A 30 -6.40 2.08 7.02
N PRO A 31 -6.40 3.10 7.90
CA PRO A 31 -6.15 4.47 7.47
C PRO A 31 -4.71 4.62 6.96
N CYS A 32 -4.53 5.43 5.91
CA CYS A 32 -3.22 5.72 5.37
C CYS A 32 -2.44 6.66 6.30
N VAL A 33 -1.21 6.28 6.65
CA VAL A 33 -0.32 7.13 7.43
C VAL A 33 0.40 8.08 6.47
N ALA A 34 0.28 9.38 6.69
CA ALA A 34 0.99 10.37 5.90
C ALA A 34 2.52 10.17 6.01
N PRO A 35 3.27 10.19 4.90
CA PRO A 35 4.72 10.05 4.95
C PRO A 35 5.36 11.25 5.67
N THR A 36 6.28 10.97 6.59
CA THR A 36 7.08 12.00 7.27
C THR A 36 8.04 12.66 6.27
N ALA A 37 7.95 13.98 6.12
CA ALA A 37 8.87 14.74 5.28
C ALA A 37 10.31 14.63 5.82
N VAL A 38 11.24 14.18 4.97
CA VAL A 38 12.67 14.16 5.30
C VAL A 38 13.33 15.39 4.65
N PRO A 39 14.04 16.25 5.40
CA PRO A 39 14.72 17.40 4.82
C PRO A 39 15.75 16.95 3.77
N THR A 40 15.65 17.51 2.56
CA THR A 40 16.50 17.18 1.42
C THR A 40 17.04 18.44 0.75
N THR A 41 18.30 18.39 0.33
CA THR A 41 19.05 19.51 -0.29
C THR A 41 18.92 19.57 -1.83
N ARG A 42 18.08 18.73 -2.44
CA ARG A 42 17.92 18.62 -3.90
C ARG A 42 16.98 19.68 -4.47
N SER A 43 17.00 19.92 -5.78
CA SER A 43 16.02 20.81 -6.44
C SER A 43 14.60 20.23 -6.36
N PRO A 44 13.55 21.07 -6.26
CA PRO A 44 12.17 20.60 -6.11
C PRO A 44 11.75 19.55 -7.16
N SER A 45 12.04 19.78 -8.45
CA SER A 45 11.69 18.87 -9.53
C SER A 45 12.37 17.49 -9.38
N SER A 46 13.64 17.47 -8.96
CA SER A 46 14.35 16.21 -8.73
C SER A 46 13.84 15.47 -7.48
N GLN A 47 13.32 16.18 -6.49
CA GLN A 47 12.65 15.58 -5.33
C GLN A 47 11.31 14.95 -5.72
N TYR A 48 10.52 15.64 -6.55
CA TYR A 48 9.26 15.15 -7.09
C TYR A 48 9.47 13.82 -7.83
N PHE A 49 10.32 13.79 -8.87
CA PHE A 49 10.55 12.57 -9.64
C PHE A 49 11.21 11.45 -8.84
N ALA A 50 12.05 11.77 -7.85
CA ALA A 50 12.61 10.76 -6.95
C ALA A 50 11.52 10.12 -6.07
N SER A 51 10.52 10.90 -5.66
CA SER A 51 9.38 10.41 -4.88
C SER A 51 8.45 9.56 -5.73
N VAL A 52 8.12 10.01 -6.95
CA VAL A 52 7.38 9.20 -7.94
C VAL A 52 8.05 7.84 -8.14
N ARG A 53 9.36 7.83 -8.46
CA ARG A 53 10.09 6.58 -8.71
C ARG A 53 10.04 5.62 -7.52
N ARG A 54 10.27 6.15 -6.31
CA ARG A 54 10.26 5.35 -5.07
C ARG A 54 8.89 4.73 -4.83
N SER A 55 7.81 5.49 -4.99
CA SER A 55 6.45 5.00 -4.77
C SER A 55 6.05 3.94 -5.80
N VAL A 56 6.41 4.13 -7.07
CA VAL A 56 6.17 3.13 -8.13
C VAL A 56 6.96 1.84 -7.88
N GLU A 57 8.22 1.94 -7.46
CA GLU A 57 9.05 0.78 -7.05
C GLU A 57 8.44 0.05 -5.84
N GLN A 58 7.88 0.80 -4.88
CA GLN A 58 7.21 0.24 -3.71
C GLN A 58 5.93 -0.53 -4.08
N ILE A 59 5.09 0.02 -4.97
CA ILE A 59 3.89 -0.67 -5.49
C ILE A 59 4.28 -1.99 -6.15
N ALA A 60 5.30 -1.99 -7.01
CA ALA A 60 5.78 -3.20 -7.65
C ALA A 60 6.28 -4.23 -6.62
N THR A 61 7.02 -3.78 -5.61
CA THR A 61 7.55 -4.62 -4.54
C THR A 61 6.43 -5.28 -3.72
N LEU A 62 5.38 -4.54 -3.36
CA LEU A 62 4.21 -5.09 -2.67
C LEU A 62 3.55 -6.22 -3.47
N ARG A 63 3.43 -6.03 -4.79
CA ARG A 63 2.87 -7.05 -5.69
C ARG A 63 3.74 -8.31 -5.75
N GLU A 64 5.06 -8.15 -5.84
CA GLU A 64 6.00 -9.28 -5.87
C GLU A 64 5.99 -10.04 -4.54
N GLN A 65 5.96 -9.34 -3.39
CA GLN A 65 5.88 -9.96 -2.07
C GLN A 65 4.63 -10.83 -1.91
N LEU A 66 3.47 -10.32 -2.38
CA LEU A 66 2.24 -11.11 -2.40
C LEU A 66 2.38 -12.34 -3.30
N ARG A 67 2.96 -12.18 -4.51
CA ARG A 67 3.15 -13.29 -5.46
C ARG A 67 4.10 -14.36 -4.94
N ALA A 68 5.17 -13.95 -4.26
CA ALA A 68 6.14 -14.86 -3.65
C ALA A 68 5.49 -15.74 -2.57
N SER A 69 4.58 -15.16 -1.78
CA SER A 69 3.86 -15.89 -0.72
C SER A 69 2.71 -16.74 -1.27
N TYR A 70 2.05 -16.26 -2.32
CA TYR A 70 0.86 -16.88 -2.93
C TYR A 70 1.03 -16.95 -4.46
N PRO A 71 1.77 -17.94 -4.98
CA PRO A 71 2.06 -18.03 -6.40
C PRO A 71 0.83 -18.45 -7.22
N GLY A 72 0.65 -17.79 -8.36
CA GLY A 72 -0.41 -18.10 -9.32
C GLY A 72 -1.76 -17.46 -9.00
N ASP A 73 -2.74 -17.70 -9.86
CA ASP A 73 -4.08 -17.12 -9.83
C ASP A 73 -5.07 -17.85 -8.89
N LYS A 74 -4.57 -18.82 -8.11
CA LYS A 74 -5.40 -19.64 -7.24
C LYS A 74 -5.74 -18.89 -5.97
N PHE A 75 -7.03 -18.87 -5.64
CA PHE A 75 -7.50 -18.38 -4.35
C PHE A 75 -7.00 -19.32 -3.24
N SER A 76 -6.12 -18.83 -2.37
CA SER A 76 -5.60 -19.65 -1.26
C SER A 76 -6.70 -19.92 -0.23
N ARG A 77 -6.70 -21.15 0.30
CA ARG A 77 -7.63 -21.58 1.35
C ARG A 77 -7.13 -21.24 2.75
N THR A 78 -5.89 -20.76 2.88
CA THR A 78 -5.32 -20.41 4.18
C THR A 78 -6.03 -19.17 4.75
N SER A 79 -6.27 -19.16 6.05
CA SER A 79 -6.81 -17.97 6.74
C SER A 79 -5.86 -16.78 6.59
N GLN A 80 -4.55 -17.05 6.64
CA GLN A 80 -3.50 -16.04 6.51
C GLN A 80 -3.55 -15.29 5.18
N PHE A 81 -3.89 -15.95 4.07
CA PHE A 81 -3.99 -15.30 2.76
C PHE A 81 -4.92 -14.09 2.77
N ARG A 82 -6.07 -14.18 3.44
CA ARG A 82 -7.03 -13.08 3.47
C ARG A 82 -6.46 -11.88 4.24
N LEU A 83 -5.73 -12.13 5.33
CA LEU A 83 -5.08 -11.09 6.12
C LEU A 83 -3.95 -10.41 5.31
N ASP A 84 -3.10 -11.22 4.67
CA ASP A 84 -1.99 -10.72 3.86
C ASP A 84 -2.50 -9.95 2.64
N PHE A 85 -3.56 -10.43 2.00
CA PHE A 85 -4.18 -9.74 0.89
C PHE A 85 -4.77 -8.40 1.31
N ALA A 86 -5.46 -8.34 2.45
CA ALA A 86 -5.98 -7.09 2.99
C ALA A 86 -4.84 -6.09 3.24
N ALA A 87 -3.75 -6.52 3.87
CA ALA A 87 -2.57 -5.69 4.10
C ALA A 87 -1.90 -5.23 2.79
N TYR A 88 -1.79 -6.11 1.79
CA TYR A 88 -1.30 -5.76 0.46
C TYR A 88 -2.18 -4.68 -0.19
N ALA A 89 -3.50 -4.88 -0.17
CA ALA A 89 -4.45 -3.98 -0.80
C ALA A 89 -4.42 -2.60 -0.15
N ASP A 90 -4.43 -2.56 1.18
CA ASP A 90 -4.40 -1.32 1.96
C ASP A 90 -3.07 -0.57 1.73
N ASN A 91 -1.93 -1.26 1.81
CA ASN A 91 -0.62 -0.65 1.53
C ASN A 91 -0.51 -0.13 0.09
N THR A 92 -1.01 -0.87 -0.90
CA THR A 92 -0.98 -0.45 -2.31
C THR A 92 -1.82 0.81 -2.51
N ALA A 93 -3.04 0.83 -1.95
CA ALA A 93 -3.92 1.99 -2.02
C ALA A 93 -3.31 3.23 -1.34
N CYS A 94 -2.70 3.04 -0.16
CA CYS A 94 -2.07 4.15 0.56
C CYS A 94 -0.84 4.71 -0.15
N VAL A 95 0.01 3.86 -0.74
CA VAL A 95 1.15 4.35 -1.53
C VAL A 95 0.69 5.08 -2.78
N ALA A 96 -0.38 4.60 -3.43
CA ALA A 96 -0.95 5.27 -4.59
C ALA A 96 -1.58 6.63 -4.23
N GLN A 97 -2.37 6.70 -3.15
CA GLN A 97 -2.96 7.95 -2.66
C GLN A 97 -1.90 8.96 -2.25
N ALA A 98 -0.91 8.52 -1.46
CA ALA A 98 0.19 9.39 -1.05
C ALA A 98 1.04 9.89 -2.22
N LEU A 99 1.02 9.19 -3.37
CA LEU A 99 1.67 9.65 -4.60
C LEU A 99 0.81 10.69 -5.33
N MET A 100 -0.51 10.50 -5.39
CA MET A 100 -1.45 11.49 -5.95
C MET A 100 -1.47 12.80 -5.13
N ASP A 101 -1.20 12.72 -3.83
CA ASP A 101 -1.10 13.89 -2.95
C ASP A 101 0.21 14.69 -3.17
N ILE A 102 1.15 14.22 -4.00
CA ILE A 102 2.39 14.94 -4.29
C ILE A 102 2.12 15.97 -5.38
N GLU A 103 1.96 17.23 -4.98
CA GLU A 103 1.72 18.32 -5.94
C GLU A 103 2.91 18.52 -6.91
N PRO A 104 2.61 18.77 -8.21
CA PRO A 104 3.62 19.09 -9.18
C PRO A 104 4.29 20.43 -8.85
N THR A 105 5.63 20.46 -8.88
CA THR A 105 6.39 21.67 -8.53
C THR A 105 6.22 22.83 -9.51
N THR A 106 5.67 22.57 -10.71
CA THR A 106 5.47 23.57 -11.78
C THR A 106 4.29 23.15 -12.66
N ALA A 107 3.57 24.13 -13.24
CA ALA A 107 2.45 23.87 -14.17
C ALA A 107 2.84 23.05 -15.41
N ALA A 108 4.12 23.08 -15.81
CA ALA A 108 4.64 22.25 -16.90
C ALA A 108 4.51 20.73 -16.63
N PHE A 109 4.33 20.33 -15.37
CA PHE A 109 4.17 18.94 -14.97
C PHE A 109 2.71 18.50 -14.88
N GLU A 110 1.73 19.41 -14.95
CA GLU A 110 0.30 19.06 -14.80
C GLU A 110 -0.19 17.97 -15.77
N PRO A 111 0.17 17.97 -17.08
CA PRO A 111 -0.26 16.89 -17.97
C PRO A 111 0.34 15.53 -17.59
N TYR A 112 1.61 15.52 -17.17
CA TYR A 112 2.28 14.31 -16.69
C TYR A 112 1.63 13.77 -15.41
N ASP A 113 1.31 14.69 -14.49
CA ASP A 113 0.70 14.39 -13.19
C ASP A 113 -0.71 13.83 -13.37
N ALA A 114 -1.52 14.43 -14.26
CA ALA A 114 -2.86 13.94 -14.58
C ALA A 114 -2.87 12.52 -15.17
N ASP A 115 -1.93 12.20 -16.07
CA ASP A 115 -1.79 10.86 -16.64
C ASP A 115 -1.38 9.83 -15.58
N LEU A 116 -0.48 10.23 -14.67
CA LEU A 116 -0.04 9.40 -13.54
C LEU A 116 -1.19 9.14 -12.56
N ASP A 117 -1.93 10.17 -12.18
CA ASP A 117 -3.08 10.10 -11.28
C ASP A 117 -4.18 9.21 -11.84
N ALA A 118 -4.48 9.32 -13.14
CA ALA A 118 -5.45 8.44 -13.80
C ALA A 118 -5.02 6.96 -13.69
N ALA A 119 -3.73 6.66 -13.88
CA ALA A 119 -3.20 5.31 -13.74
C ALA A 119 -3.25 4.80 -12.29
N LEU A 120 -2.92 5.66 -11.32
CA LEU A 120 -2.97 5.34 -9.89
C LEU A 120 -4.40 5.09 -9.40
N GLN A 121 -5.34 5.94 -9.80
CA GLN A 121 -6.76 5.77 -9.50
C GLN A 121 -7.28 4.44 -10.04
N ALA A 122 -6.94 4.10 -11.29
CA ALA A 122 -7.32 2.82 -11.88
C ALA A 122 -6.72 1.60 -11.14
N LEU A 123 -5.51 1.74 -10.58
CA LEU A 123 -4.90 0.71 -9.73
C LEU A 123 -5.61 0.60 -8.38
N ILE A 124 -5.95 1.72 -7.73
CA ILE A 124 -6.69 1.76 -6.46
C ILE A 124 -8.04 1.05 -6.60
N GLU A 125 -8.82 1.41 -7.63
CA GLU A 125 -10.13 0.81 -7.89
C GLU A 125 -10.04 -0.70 -8.15
N HIS A 126 -9.07 -1.11 -8.99
CA HIS A 126 -8.85 -2.52 -9.27
C HIS A 126 -8.45 -3.28 -8.01
N THR A 127 -7.59 -2.69 -7.17
CA THR A 127 -7.15 -3.27 -5.89
C THR A 127 -8.31 -3.38 -4.89
N ALA A 128 -9.18 -2.37 -4.82
CA ALA A 128 -10.38 -2.40 -4.01
C ALA A 128 -11.36 -3.52 -4.45
N ALA A 129 -11.53 -3.72 -5.76
CA ALA A 129 -12.30 -4.83 -6.29
C ALA A 129 -11.72 -6.20 -5.89
N GLY A 130 -10.39 -6.35 -5.95
CA GLY A 130 -9.69 -7.54 -5.45
C GLY A 130 -9.91 -7.77 -3.95
N ARG A 131 -9.81 -6.71 -3.15
CA ARG A 131 -10.05 -6.76 -1.70
C ARG A 131 -11.47 -7.24 -1.39
N GLU A 132 -12.45 -6.72 -2.11
CA GLU A 132 -13.85 -7.11 -1.98
C GLU A 132 -14.09 -8.56 -2.40
N ALA A 133 -13.44 -9.02 -3.47
CA ALA A 133 -13.49 -10.43 -3.88
C ALA A 133 -12.96 -11.36 -2.78
N VAL A 134 -11.83 -11.02 -2.16
CA VAL A 134 -11.24 -11.80 -1.05
C VAL A 134 -12.10 -11.73 0.22
N ARG A 135 -12.71 -10.58 0.50
CA ARG A 135 -13.68 -10.45 1.60
C ARG A 135 -14.85 -11.40 1.41
N LYS A 136 -15.47 -11.41 0.23
CA LYS A 136 -16.62 -12.26 -0.15
C LYS A 136 -16.25 -13.72 -0.45
N ARG A 137 -14.95 -14.05 -0.54
CA ARG A 137 -14.45 -15.35 -1.02
C ARG A 137 -14.91 -15.67 -2.45
N ASN A 138 -15.07 -14.63 -3.28
CA ASN A 138 -15.42 -14.79 -4.68
C ASN A 138 -14.15 -15.13 -5.51
N VAL A 139 -14.01 -16.40 -5.87
CA VAL A 139 -12.86 -16.90 -6.62
C VAL A 139 -12.82 -16.36 -8.06
N SER A 140 -13.98 -16.13 -8.67
CA SER A 140 -14.05 -15.62 -10.04
C SER A 140 -13.53 -14.19 -10.11
N ASP A 141 -14.04 -13.32 -9.23
CA ASP A 141 -13.62 -11.91 -9.17
C ASP A 141 -12.15 -11.80 -8.74
N TYR A 142 -11.68 -12.65 -7.84
CA TYR A 142 -10.26 -12.70 -7.48
C TYR A 142 -9.37 -13.05 -8.68
N ARG A 143 -9.78 -14.01 -9.52
CA ARG A 143 -9.03 -14.35 -10.74
C ARG A 143 -9.02 -13.20 -11.74
N ALA A 144 -10.16 -12.54 -11.94
CA ALA A 144 -10.23 -11.34 -12.77
C ALA A 144 -9.30 -10.24 -12.25
N TRP A 145 -9.27 -10.04 -10.93
CA TRP A 145 -8.31 -9.14 -10.29
C TRP A 145 -6.86 -9.57 -10.58
N TYR A 146 -6.51 -10.84 -10.35
CA TYR A 146 -5.15 -11.36 -10.50
C TYR A 146 -4.64 -11.20 -11.95
N GLN A 147 -5.50 -11.44 -12.93
CA GLN A 147 -5.17 -11.28 -14.35
C GLN A 147 -4.96 -9.82 -14.75
N GLY A 148 -5.63 -8.87 -14.09
CA GLY A 148 -5.56 -7.45 -14.44
C GLY A 148 -4.52 -6.64 -13.66
N VAL A 149 -4.15 -7.05 -12.44
CA VAL A 149 -3.38 -6.18 -11.53
C VAL A 149 -1.99 -5.83 -12.07
N ASP A 150 -1.33 -6.76 -12.75
CA ASP A 150 0.00 -6.51 -13.31
C ASP A 150 -0.06 -5.48 -14.44
N SER A 151 -1.11 -5.53 -15.28
CA SER A 151 -1.36 -4.51 -16.31
C SER A 151 -1.63 -3.13 -15.71
N LYS A 152 -2.32 -3.03 -14.57
CA LYS A 152 -2.54 -1.75 -13.86
C LYS A 152 -1.23 -1.20 -13.30
N ILE A 153 -0.39 -2.04 -12.72
CA ILE A 153 0.93 -1.65 -12.24
C ILE A 153 1.82 -1.20 -13.40
N ASP A 154 1.77 -1.88 -14.55
CA ASP A 154 2.55 -1.50 -15.73
C ASP A 154 2.05 -0.20 -16.36
N ALA A 155 0.75 0.10 -16.28
CA ALA A 155 0.21 1.40 -16.66
C ALA A 155 0.78 2.53 -15.78
N VAL A 156 0.83 2.33 -14.46
CA VAL A 156 1.47 3.28 -13.53
C VAL A 156 2.96 3.47 -13.87
N LYS A 157 3.70 2.38 -14.12
CA LYS A 157 5.11 2.47 -14.56
C LYS A 157 5.24 3.24 -15.86
N THR A 158 4.34 3.00 -16.82
CA THR A 158 4.36 3.68 -18.12
C THR A 158 4.10 5.17 -17.97
N ALA A 159 3.06 5.56 -17.23
CA ALA A 159 2.77 6.96 -16.93
C ALA A 159 3.94 7.64 -16.21
N SER A 160 4.54 6.99 -15.21
CA SER A 160 5.68 7.54 -14.47
C SER A 160 6.94 7.78 -15.32
N ASN A 161 7.06 7.07 -16.45
CA ASN A 161 8.18 7.16 -17.39
C ASN A 161 7.83 7.87 -18.70
N ALA A 162 6.57 8.29 -18.88
CA ALA A 162 6.16 9.11 -20.02
C ALA A 162 7.03 10.36 -20.09
N SER A 163 7.24 10.88 -21.30
CA SER A 163 8.18 11.97 -21.60
C SER A 163 8.14 13.06 -20.52
N ARG A 164 9.11 13.01 -19.61
CA ARG A 164 9.20 13.96 -18.51
C ARG A 164 9.37 15.35 -19.12
N PRO A 165 8.59 16.34 -18.69
CA PRO A 165 8.78 17.71 -19.15
C PRO A 165 10.24 18.11 -18.89
N ARG A 166 10.93 18.57 -19.94
CA ARG A 166 12.35 18.95 -19.90
C ARG A 166 12.55 20.30 -19.24
#